data_AF-A0A7J3CU84-F1
#
_entry.id   AF-A0A7J3CU84-F1
#
_cell.length_a   1.000
_cell.length_b   1.000
_cell.length_c   1.000
_cell.angle_alpha   90.00
_cell.angle_beta   90.00
_cell.angle_gamma   90.00
#
_symmetry.space_group_name_H-M   'P 1'
#
loop_
_entity.id
_entity.type
_entity.pdbx_description
1 polymer ?
#
loop_
_entity_poly.entity_id
_entity_poly.type
_entity_poly.pdbx_seq_one_letter_code
_entity_poly.pdbx_strand_id
1 'polypeptide(L)'
;MKVCFYFQVHQPMRLARYNIFANDSANIFDRYFDHELNKAIMQKVATKCYLRANRILLEALEKYPNMHIAFSITGVFLEQARMYLPEVIDSFRELARTKRVEFLSETYYHSLAALMEDSTEMAQQIELHKKAIEEFAPMPSEVLRNTEAMFSNRIAAIAQNLGFKGIMTEGHEKILGWRSPNYLYSVAGLDKIKVLLRHYKLSDDIGYRFSLKTWNEWPLTADKYARWLSQLQGDCVNIFMDYETFGEHHWEDTGIFEFLKHVWGEINKYSHLELATPTQLVNGLEPKGEIDCPEIISWADMERDTTAWLGNEMQLSAWEELKKIEKDVKELNDPEILRVWRHLQNSDHLYYCCTKSLSDQDVHNYFSHYESPFEAYINYMNIIEDLKEEIKNRLRK
;
A
#
# COMPACT_ATOMS: atom_id res chain seq x y z
N MET A 1 -0.47 26.09 -5.27
CA MET A 1 -0.97 24.83 -4.70
C MET A 1 0.01 23.72 -5.04
N LYS A 2 0.36 22.88 -4.06
CA LYS A 2 1.25 21.73 -4.28
C LYS A 2 0.46 20.50 -4.75
N VAL A 3 1.00 19.74 -5.69
CA VAL A 3 0.39 18.52 -6.23
C VAL A 3 1.31 17.36 -5.88
N CYS A 4 0.82 16.42 -5.08
CA CYS A 4 1.59 15.28 -4.62
C CYS A 4 1.07 14.00 -5.26
N PHE A 5 1.85 13.45 -6.19
CA PHE A 5 1.62 12.10 -6.72
C PHE A 5 2.39 11.08 -5.90
N TYR A 6 1.69 10.06 -5.45
CA TYR A 6 2.33 8.91 -4.83
C TYR A 6 1.67 7.60 -5.24
N PHE A 7 2.50 6.57 -5.37
CA PHE A 7 2.12 5.28 -5.93
C PHE A 7 2.38 4.16 -4.91
N GLN A 8 1.35 3.34 -4.64
CA GLN A 8 1.50 2.12 -3.84
C GLN A 8 2.08 1.01 -4.72
N VAL A 9 3.16 0.37 -4.29
CA VAL A 9 3.75 -0.79 -4.98
C VAL A 9 3.67 -1.96 -4.02
N HIS A 10 2.79 -2.91 -4.33
CA HIS A 10 2.56 -4.06 -3.48
C HIS A 10 2.32 -5.34 -4.30
N GLN A 11 2.96 -6.42 -3.87
CA GLN A 11 2.59 -7.78 -4.25
C GLN A 11 2.70 -8.66 -3.00
N PRO A 12 1.66 -9.42 -2.63
CA PRO A 12 1.72 -10.37 -1.53
C PRO A 12 2.49 -11.63 -1.95
N MET A 13 3.08 -12.33 -0.99
CA MET A 13 3.55 -13.70 -1.18
C MET A 13 2.35 -14.63 -1.10
N ARG A 14 1.88 -15.12 -2.24
CA ARG A 14 0.71 -15.99 -2.31
C ARG A 14 0.99 -17.35 -1.67
N LEU A 15 0.00 -17.84 -0.92
CA LEU A 15 0.08 -19.13 -0.25
C LEU A 15 -0.03 -20.27 -1.26
N ALA A 16 0.80 -21.30 -1.07
CA ALA A 16 0.68 -22.57 -1.75
C ALA A 16 -0.64 -23.25 -1.37
N ARG A 17 -1.14 -24.12 -2.26
CA ARG A 17 -2.25 -25.02 -1.96
C ARG A 17 -1.76 -26.05 -0.94
N TYR A 18 -2.07 -25.81 0.33
CA TYR A 18 -1.52 -26.57 1.45
C TYR A 18 -2.03 -28.01 1.43
N ASN A 19 -1.09 -28.94 1.54
CA ASN A 19 -1.37 -30.36 1.61
C ASN A 19 -0.50 -30.98 2.72
N ILE A 20 -1.15 -31.41 3.80
CA ILE A 20 -0.50 -32.03 4.97
C ILE A 20 0.32 -33.28 4.62
N PHE A 21 -0.01 -33.95 3.51
CA PHE A 21 0.71 -35.15 3.06
C PHE A 21 1.89 -34.84 2.13
N ALA A 22 1.95 -33.62 1.58
CA ALA A 22 3.05 -33.18 0.71
C ALA A 22 4.14 -32.52 1.57
N ASN A 23 4.93 -33.34 2.27
CA ASN A 23 5.88 -32.85 3.27
C ASN A 23 7.34 -32.86 2.76
N ASP A 24 7.54 -32.48 1.51
CA ASP A 24 8.84 -32.58 0.82
C ASP A 24 9.65 -31.26 0.80
N SER A 25 9.13 -30.18 1.43
CA SER A 25 9.82 -28.89 1.46
C SER A 25 10.96 -28.87 2.49
N ALA A 26 12.09 -28.28 2.12
CA ALA A 26 13.29 -28.20 2.95
C ALA A 26 13.14 -27.28 4.17
N ASN A 27 12.20 -26.34 4.13
CA ASN A 27 11.91 -25.38 5.19
C ASN A 27 10.40 -25.03 5.21
N ILE A 28 9.95 -24.37 6.27
CA ILE A 28 8.52 -24.05 6.50
C ILE A 28 8.04 -23.01 5.49
N PHE A 29 8.89 -22.03 5.17
CA PHE A 29 8.53 -20.97 4.25
C PHE A 29 8.16 -21.53 2.87
N ASP A 30 9.00 -22.39 2.31
CA ASP A 30 8.79 -23.03 1.01
C ASP A 30 7.63 -24.04 1.03
N ARG A 31 7.17 -24.47 2.21
CA ARG A 31 5.96 -25.30 2.36
C ARG A 31 4.68 -24.46 2.21
N TYR A 32 4.69 -23.22 2.70
CA TYR A 32 3.47 -22.41 2.79
C TYR A 32 3.29 -21.42 1.64
N PHE A 33 4.36 -21.03 0.93
CA PHE A 33 4.30 -20.02 -0.12
C PHE A 33 4.55 -20.61 -1.52
N ASP A 34 3.75 -20.18 -2.50
CA ASP A 34 3.81 -20.70 -3.87
C ASP A 34 4.89 -19.98 -4.69
N HIS A 35 6.10 -20.54 -4.72
CA HIS A 35 7.22 -19.90 -5.42
C HIS A 35 7.00 -19.77 -6.94
N GLU A 36 6.37 -20.76 -7.57
CA GLU A 36 6.17 -20.74 -9.02
C GLU A 36 5.12 -19.69 -9.42
N LEU A 37 3.99 -19.64 -8.70
CA LEU A 37 2.96 -18.63 -8.92
C LEU A 37 3.48 -17.22 -8.65
N ASN A 38 4.16 -17.01 -7.51
CA ASN A 38 4.70 -15.70 -7.14
C ASN A 38 5.74 -15.23 -8.16
N LYS A 39 6.64 -16.11 -8.61
CA LYS A 39 7.61 -15.80 -9.67
C LYS A 39 6.94 -15.43 -10.98
N ALA A 40 5.97 -16.22 -11.43
CA ALA A 40 5.26 -15.98 -12.70
C ALA A 40 4.52 -14.64 -12.68
N ILE A 41 3.84 -14.31 -11.58
CA ILE A 41 3.15 -13.02 -11.43
C ILE A 41 4.15 -11.87 -11.36
N MET A 42 5.20 -11.98 -10.55
CA MET A 42 6.22 -10.93 -10.43
C MET A 42 6.84 -10.60 -11.80
N GLN A 43 7.20 -11.62 -12.58
CA GLN A 43 7.78 -11.43 -13.91
C GLN A 43 6.80 -10.78 -14.90
N LYS A 44 5.54 -11.23 -14.90
CA LYS A 44 4.47 -10.67 -15.74
C LYS A 44 4.24 -9.19 -15.41
N VAL A 45 3.93 -8.90 -14.15
CA VAL A 45 3.54 -7.55 -13.71
C VAL A 45 4.71 -6.59 -13.83
N ALA A 46 5.93 -7.00 -13.46
CA ALA A 46 7.11 -6.14 -13.59
C ALA A 46 7.40 -5.70 -15.02
N THR A 47 7.27 -6.62 -15.98
CA THR A 47 7.53 -6.32 -17.40
C THR A 47 6.47 -5.38 -17.96
N LYS A 48 5.20 -5.58 -17.58
CA LYS A 48 4.08 -4.80 -18.10
C LYS A 48 3.92 -3.44 -17.40
N CYS A 49 4.23 -3.38 -16.11
CA CYS A 49 4.02 -2.23 -15.24
C CYS A 49 5.35 -1.61 -14.80
N TYR A 50 6.02 -2.18 -13.80
CA TYR A 50 7.05 -1.49 -13.04
C TYR A 50 8.23 -0.99 -13.87
N LEU A 51 8.84 -1.86 -14.67
CA LEU A 51 10.04 -1.49 -15.46
C LEU A 51 9.71 -0.42 -16.51
N ARG A 52 8.55 -0.54 -17.15
CA ARG A 52 8.10 0.40 -18.17
C ARG A 52 7.71 1.74 -17.56
N ALA A 53 6.90 1.73 -16.50
CA ALA A 53 6.47 2.93 -15.81
C ALA A 53 7.68 3.66 -15.20
N ASN A 54 8.63 2.93 -14.59
CA ASN A 54 9.85 3.51 -14.04
C ASN A 54 10.71 4.19 -15.11
N ARG A 55 10.85 3.59 -16.31
CA ARG A 55 11.53 4.26 -17.44
C ARG A 55 10.86 5.58 -17.84
N ILE A 56 9.53 5.58 -17.97
CA ILE A 56 8.76 6.79 -18.31
C ILE A 56 8.94 7.87 -17.24
N LEU A 57 8.87 7.49 -15.96
CA LEU A 57 9.06 8.40 -14.84
C LEU A 57 10.50 8.93 -14.76
N LEU A 58 11.50 8.09 -15.04
CA LEU A 58 12.90 8.51 -15.08
C LEU A 58 13.12 9.56 -16.17
N GLU A 59 12.63 9.31 -17.39
CA GLU A 59 12.67 10.28 -18.49
C GLU A 59 11.95 11.59 -18.13
N ALA A 60 10.80 11.50 -17.45
CA ALA A 60 10.07 12.68 -16.98
C ALA A 60 10.84 13.47 -15.91
N LEU A 61 11.44 12.78 -14.94
CA LEU A 61 12.27 13.40 -13.90
C LEU A 61 13.51 14.06 -14.52
N GLU A 62 14.16 13.46 -15.52
CA GLU A 62 15.28 14.10 -16.23
C GLU A 62 14.84 15.36 -16.98
N LYS A 63 13.66 15.31 -17.61
CA LYS A 63 13.12 16.43 -18.40
C LYS A 63 12.60 17.58 -17.54
N TYR A 64 12.02 17.30 -16.37
CA TYR A 64 11.36 18.29 -15.52
C TYR A 64 12.07 18.42 -14.16
N PRO A 65 13.00 19.38 -13.99
CA PRO A 65 13.78 19.56 -12.77
C PRO A 65 12.95 19.67 -11.48
N ASN A 66 11.78 20.32 -11.57
CA ASN A 66 10.89 20.58 -10.43
C ASN A 66 9.92 19.43 -10.13
N MET A 67 9.93 18.35 -10.91
CA MET A 67 9.07 17.19 -10.68
C MET A 67 9.54 16.44 -9.44
N HIS A 68 8.61 16.24 -8.50
CA HIS A 68 8.78 15.43 -7.31
C HIS A 68 7.60 14.46 -7.18
N ILE A 69 7.89 13.21 -6.84
CA ILE A 69 6.90 12.14 -6.66
C ILE A 69 7.28 11.27 -5.47
N ALA A 70 6.38 10.38 -5.06
CA ALA A 70 6.69 9.41 -4.02
C ALA A 70 6.20 7.99 -4.34
N PHE A 71 6.79 7.01 -3.67
CA PHE A 71 6.37 5.61 -3.69
C PHE A 71 6.22 5.09 -2.27
N SER A 72 5.21 4.27 -2.02
CA SER A 72 5.24 3.32 -0.90
C SER A 72 5.51 1.94 -1.49
N ILE A 73 6.63 1.30 -1.12
CA ILE A 73 7.02 -0.02 -1.64
C ILE A 73 7.13 -0.96 -0.45
N THR A 74 6.34 -2.03 -0.42
CA THR A 74 6.35 -2.90 0.75
C THR A 74 7.61 -3.78 0.83
N GLY A 75 7.96 -4.20 2.05
CA GLY A 75 9.09 -5.10 2.26
C GLY A 75 8.89 -6.44 1.54
N VAL A 76 7.68 -7.00 1.56
CA VAL A 76 7.34 -8.23 0.82
C VAL A 76 7.56 -8.08 -0.68
N PHE A 77 7.20 -6.92 -1.25
CA PHE A 77 7.46 -6.66 -2.66
C PHE A 77 8.98 -6.65 -2.95
N LEU A 78 9.77 -5.99 -2.10
CA LEU A 78 11.23 -5.99 -2.22
C LEU A 78 11.81 -7.41 -2.11
N GLU A 79 11.29 -8.25 -1.21
CA GLU A 79 11.70 -9.66 -1.12
C GLU A 79 11.43 -10.41 -2.43
N GLN A 80 10.21 -10.30 -2.97
CA GLN A 80 9.84 -10.95 -4.23
C GLN A 80 10.70 -10.46 -5.40
N ALA A 81 10.94 -9.15 -5.49
CA ALA A 81 11.81 -8.60 -6.51
C ALA A 81 13.25 -9.14 -6.39
N ARG A 82 13.81 -9.23 -5.17
CA ARG A 82 15.15 -9.83 -4.96
C ARG A 82 15.19 -11.30 -5.38
N MET A 83 14.14 -12.07 -5.12
CA MET A 83 14.10 -13.50 -5.44
C MET A 83 13.90 -13.77 -6.92
N TYR A 84 13.02 -13.02 -7.58
CA TYR A 84 12.49 -13.39 -8.89
C TYR A 84 12.89 -12.46 -10.03
N LEU A 85 13.14 -11.17 -9.76
CA LEU A 85 13.48 -10.19 -10.79
C LEU A 85 14.22 -8.95 -10.21
N PRO A 86 15.52 -9.08 -9.84
CA PRO A 86 16.27 -8.02 -9.15
C PRO A 86 16.36 -6.68 -9.89
N GLU A 87 16.29 -6.71 -11.23
CA GLU A 87 16.29 -5.52 -12.10
C GLU A 87 15.16 -4.52 -11.76
N VAL A 88 14.07 -4.97 -11.14
CA VAL A 88 13.01 -4.09 -10.65
C VAL A 88 13.53 -3.16 -9.56
N ILE A 89 14.31 -3.69 -8.60
CA ILE A 89 14.94 -2.88 -7.54
C ILE A 89 15.95 -1.92 -8.14
N ASP A 90 16.72 -2.38 -9.14
CA ASP A 90 17.67 -1.51 -9.84
C ASP A 90 16.97 -0.31 -10.50
N SER A 91 15.81 -0.53 -11.11
CA SER A 91 15.01 0.56 -11.71
C SER A 91 14.48 1.56 -10.67
N PHE A 92 14.07 1.11 -9.48
CA PHE A 92 13.72 2.03 -8.39
C PHE A 92 14.94 2.76 -7.83
N ARG A 93 16.11 2.11 -7.80
CA ARG A 93 17.37 2.75 -7.40
C ARG A 93 17.76 3.87 -8.39
N GLU A 94 17.50 3.70 -9.68
CA GLU A 94 17.69 4.77 -10.67
C GLU A 94 16.80 5.98 -10.39
N LEU A 95 15.51 5.76 -10.08
CA LEU A 95 14.61 6.81 -9.64
C LEU A 95 15.10 7.51 -8.36
N ALA A 96 15.57 6.74 -7.37
CA ALA A 96 16.11 7.27 -6.12
C ALA A 96 17.33 8.18 -6.33
N ARG A 97 18.22 7.84 -7.27
CA ARG A 97 19.42 8.64 -7.61
C ARG A 97 19.08 10.06 -8.09
N THR A 98 17.87 10.29 -8.59
CA THR A 98 17.41 11.64 -8.99
C THR A 98 17.23 12.58 -7.79
N LYS A 99 17.17 12.05 -6.56
CA LYS A 99 16.89 12.77 -5.29
C LYS A 99 15.56 13.54 -5.28
N ARG A 100 14.65 13.21 -6.20
CA ARG A 100 13.34 13.84 -6.36
C ARG A 100 12.19 12.84 -6.22
N VAL A 101 12.54 11.63 -5.81
CA VAL A 101 11.61 10.55 -5.50
C VAL A 101 11.75 10.24 -4.03
N GLU A 102 10.65 10.40 -3.28
CA GLU A 102 10.56 10.01 -1.88
C GLU A 102 10.05 8.56 -1.76
N PHE A 103 10.65 7.78 -0.88
CA PHE A 103 10.17 6.43 -0.56
C PHE A 103 9.59 6.46 0.86
N LEU A 104 8.27 6.26 0.94
CA LEU A 104 7.48 6.32 2.16
C LEU A 104 7.82 5.18 3.12
N SER A 105 7.50 5.36 4.41
CA SER A 105 7.54 4.27 5.38
C SER A 105 6.17 3.59 5.49
N GLU A 106 6.17 2.27 5.68
CA GLU A 106 4.99 1.44 5.90
C GLU A 106 5.35 0.21 6.78
N THR A 107 4.40 -0.65 7.14
CA THR A 107 4.72 -1.98 7.66
C THR A 107 5.44 -2.82 6.59
N TYR A 108 6.47 -3.58 7.00
CA TYR A 108 7.24 -4.41 6.06
C TYR A 108 6.36 -5.43 5.32
N TYR A 109 5.38 -6.01 6.01
CA TYR A 109 4.59 -7.13 5.51
C TYR A 109 3.29 -6.72 4.82
N HIS A 110 3.01 -5.41 4.68
CA HIS A 110 1.68 -4.89 4.33
C HIS A 110 0.61 -5.49 5.27
N SER A 111 0.91 -5.49 6.58
CA SER A 111 0.16 -6.24 7.57
C SER A 111 -0.90 -5.40 8.27
N LEU A 112 -1.86 -6.08 8.91
CA LEU A 112 -2.84 -5.44 9.79
C LEU A 112 -2.33 -5.21 11.22
N ALA A 113 -1.00 -5.12 11.43
CA ALA A 113 -0.40 -4.98 12.76
C ALA A 113 -0.89 -3.73 13.53
N ALA A 114 -1.34 -2.68 12.82
CA ALA A 114 -1.96 -1.51 13.44
C ALA A 114 -3.26 -1.83 14.20
N LEU A 115 -3.92 -2.95 13.88
CA LEU A 115 -5.15 -3.42 14.51
C LEU A 115 -4.90 -4.32 15.73
N MET A 116 -3.64 -4.71 15.99
CA MET A 116 -3.29 -5.42 17.23
C MET A 116 -3.42 -4.50 18.43
N GLU A 117 -3.68 -5.04 19.62
CA GLU A 117 -3.84 -4.26 20.85
C GLU A 117 -2.55 -3.49 21.20
N ASP A 118 -1.43 -4.21 21.16
CA ASP A 118 -0.10 -3.66 21.36
C ASP A 118 0.53 -3.18 20.03
N SER A 119 1.28 -2.09 20.10
CA SER A 119 1.89 -1.46 18.90
C SER A 119 3.33 -1.91 18.62
N THR A 120 3.90 -2.80 19.44
CA THR A 120 5.29 -3.25 19.30
C THR A 120 5.51 -3.95 17.97
N GLU A 121 4.59 -4.82 17.54
CA GLU A 121 4.74 -5.53 16.27
C GLU A 121 4.70 -4.56 15.08
N MET A 122 3.77 -3.60 15.08
CA MET A 122 3.72 -2.53 14.06
C MET A 122 5.03 -1.74 14.03
N ALA A 123 5.56 -1.32 15.19
CA ALA A 123 6.81 -0.59 15.28
C ALA A 123 8.01 -1.39 14.75
N GLN A 124 8.10 -2.69 15.10
CA GLN A 124 9.14 -3.59 14.61
C GLN A 124 9.07 -3.77 13.10
N GLN A 125 7.86 -3.92 12.53
CA GLN A 125 7.70 -4.05 11.08
C GLN A 125 8.03 -2.74 10.34
N ILE A 126 7.70 -1.58 10.89
CA ILE A 126 8.11 -0.28 10.32
C ILE A 126 9.63 -0.14 10.32
N GLU A 127 10.29 -0.55 11.41
CA GLU A 127 11.76 -0.48 11.49
C GLU A 127 12.44 -1.42 10.48
N LEU A 128 11.91 -2.64 10.29
CA LEU A 128 12.36 -3.55 9.24
C LEU A 128 12.19 -2.93 7.85
N HIS A 129 11.07 -2.24 7.63
CA HIS A 129 10.76 -1.59 6.36
C HIS A 129 11.73 -0.45 6.06
N LYS A 130 11.98 0.44 7.03
CA LYS A 130 12.96 1.53 6.89
C LYS A 130 14.33 1.00 6.47
N LYS A 131 14.83 -0.04 7.13
CA LYS A 131 16.12 -0.67 6.77
C LYS A 131 16.15 -1.20 5.34
N ALA A 132 15.08 -1.84 4.88
CA ALA A 132 15.00 -2.38 3.52
C ALA A 132 14.98 -1.27 2.45
N ILE A 133 14.34 -0.14 2.74
CA ILE A 133 14.32 1.04 1.84
C ILE A 133 15.70 1.72 1.82
N GLU A 134 16.35 1.86 2.98
CA GLU A 134 17.67 2.49 3.12
C GLU A 134 18.76 1.82 2.25
N GLU A 135 18.60 0.54 1.90
CA GLU A 135 19.50 -0.19 0.99
C GLU A 135 19.61 0.46 -0.42
N PHE A 136 18.59 1.18 -0.87
CA PHE A 136 18.59 1.83 -2.19
C PHE A 136 18.10 3.29 -2.19
N ALA A 137 17.52 3.76 -1.10
CA ALA A 137 17.09 5.13 -0.87
C ALA A 137 17.47 5.59 0.55
N PRO A 138 18.65 6.20 0.75
CA PRO A 138 19.26 6.39 2.07
C PRO A 138 18.60 7.47 2.95
N MET A 139 17.53 8.13 2.49
CA MET A 139 16.78 9.08 3.30
C MET A 139 15.40 8.51 3.60
N PRO A 140 15.12 8.08 4.84
CA PRO A 140 13.81 7.59 5.21
C PRO A 140 12.80 8.74 5.17
N SER A 141 11.58 8.45 4.69
CA SER A 141 10.48 9.42 4.70
C SER A 141 10.07 9.80 6.13
N GLU A 142 9.67 11.06 6.30
CA GLU A 142 9.08 11.56 7.55
C GLU A 142 7.56 11.32 7.62
N VAL A 143 7.00 10.62 6.62
CA VAL A 143 5.58 10.34 6.46
C VAL A 143 5.32 8.84 6.48
N LEU A 144 4.40 8.41 7.33
CA LEU A 144 3.91 7.04 7.37
C LEU A 144 2.70 6.88 6.44
N ARG A 145 2.75 5.89 5.54
CA ARG A 145 1.55 5.30 4.94
C ARG A 145 1.31 3.98 5.64
N ASN A 146 0.32 3.95 6.53
CA ASN A 146 -0.07 2.68 7.14
C ASN A 146 -0.76 1.80 6.09
N THR A 147 -0.70 0.49 6.30
CA THR A 147 -1.37 -0.53 5.49
C THR A 147 -2.79 -0.09 5.13
N GLU A 148 -3.12 -0.10 3.84
CA GLU A 148 -4.45 0.24 3.31
C GLU A 148 -4.94 1.66 3.66
N ALA A 149 -3.98 2.56 3.90
CA ALA A 149 -4.22 3.91 4.40
C ALA A 149 -5.05 3.93 5.69
N MET A 150 -4.99 2.86 6.48
CA MET A 150 -5.78 2.72 7.70
C MET A 150 -5.41 3.79 8.72
N PHE A 151 -6.41 4.48 9.24
CA PHE A 151 -6.22 5.62 10.11
C PHE A 151 -7.24 5.69 11.22
N SER A 152 -6.76 6.09 12.39
CA SER A 152 -7.54 6.59 13.52
C SER A 152 -6.61 7.47 14.36
N ASN A 153 -7.16 8.19 15.34
CA ASN A 153 -6.34 8.97 16.28
C ASN A 153 -5.30 8.09 16.98
N ARG A 154 -5.63 6.83 17.29
CA ARG A 154 -4.70 5.85 17.87
C ARG A 154 -3.54 5.54 16.94
N ILE A 155 -3.81 5.26 15.66
CA ILE A 155 -2.76 4.95 14.67
C ILE A 155 -1.86 6.17 14.45
N ALA A 156 -2.44 7.36 14.38
CA ALA A 156 -1.69 8.61 14.30
C ALA A 156 -0.79 8.83 15.54
N ALA A 157 -1.27 8.50 16.73
CA ALA A 157 -0.49 8.58 17.96
C ALA A 157 0.71 7.63 17.94
N ILE A 158 0.52 6.40 17.45
CA ILE A 158 1.62 5.45 17.23
C ILE A 158 2.65 6.03 16.26
N ALA A 159 2.19 6.56 15.11
CA ALA A 159 3.07 7.18 14.12
C ALA A 159 3.87 8.36 14.71
N GLN A 160 3.22 9.23 15.48
CA GLN A 160 3.88 10.36 16.16
C GLN A 160 4.95 9.87 17.15
N ASN A 161 4.63 8.83 17.94
CA ASN A 161 5.56 8.26 18.92
C ASN A 161 6.79 7.61 18.25
N LEU A 162 6.63 7.11 17.02
CA LEU A 162 7.72 6.61 16.18
C LEU A 162 8.50 7.72 15.46
N GLY A 163 8.15 8.99 15.68
CA GLY A 163 8.87 10.15 15.17
C GLY A 163 8.42 10.63 13.79
N PHE A 164 7.32 10.11 13.24
CA PHE A 164 6.78 10.62 11.97
C PHE A 164 6.13 12.00 12.15
N LYS A 165 6.33 12.86 11.15
CA LYS A 165 5.70 14.20 11.08
C LYS A 165 4.42 14.18 10.25
N GLY A 166 4.23 13.16 9.42
CA GLY A 166 3.05 12.98 8.59
C GLY A 166 2.46 11.58 8.67
N ILE A 167 1.15 11.48 8.47
CA ILE A 167 0.46 10.23 8.20
C ILE A 167 -0.56 10.43 7.06
N MET A 168 -0.65 9.44 6.17
CA MET A 168 -1.59 9.47 5.04
C MET A 168 -2.87 8.71 5.34
N THR A 169 -4.01 9.22 4.88
CA THR A 169 -5.28 8.48 4.88
C THR A 169 -6.25 8.98 3.80
N GLU A 170 -7.44 8.37 3.75
CA GLU A 170 -8.48 8.68 2.79
C GLU A 170 -9.20 10.00 3.10
N GLY A 171 -9.36 10.86 2.09
CA GLY A 171 -10.10 12.12 2.20
C GLY A 171 -11.61 11.94 2.00
N HIS A 172 -12.22 11.09 2.82
CA HIS A 172 -13.65 10.78 2.73
C HIS A 172 -14.52 11.73 3.57
N GLU A 173 -15.76 11.95 3.13
CA GLU A 173 -16.73 12.83 3.75
C GLU A 173 -17.02 12.47 5.23
N LYS A 174 -16.88 11.19 5.60
CA LYS A 174 -17.02 10.71 7.01
C LYS A 174 -16.09 11.45 7.99
N ILE A 175 -14.85 11.72 7.59
CA ILE A 175 -13.88 12.42 8.45
C ILE A 175 -13.78 13.91 8.16
N LEU A 176 -14.04 14.31 6.91
CA LEU A 176 -13.91 15.70 6.47
C LEU A 176 -15.13 16.55 6.81
N GLY A 177 -16.34 15.98 6.78
CA GLY A 177 -17.57 16.76 6.84
C GLY A 177 -17.62 17.80 5.72
N TRP A 178 -17.62 19.08 6.06
CA TRP A 178 -17.62 20.20 5.10
C TRP A 178 -16.22 20.62 4.63
N ARG A 179 -15.16 20.02 5.19
CA ARG A 179 -13.76 20.36 4.88
C ARG A 179 -13.31 19.73 3.57
N SER A 180 -12.13 20.12 3.09
CA SER A 180 -11.58 19.68 1.80
C SER A 180 -10.35 18.81 1.99
N PRO A 181 -10.14 17.75 1.18
CA PRO A 181 -8.89 16.99 1.21
C PRO A 181 -7.69 17.81 0.70
N ASN A 182 -7.90 19.04 0.22
CA ASN A 182 -6.87 19.89 -0.39
C ASN A 182 -6.04 20.71 0.63
N TYR A 183 -6.06 20.30 1.89
CA TYR A 183 -5.31 20.93 2.97
C TYR A 183 -4.72 19.86 3.89
N LEU A 184 -3.70 20.23 4.64
CA LEU A 184 -3.22 19.42 5.76
C LEU A 184 -4.05 19.72 7.01
N TYR A 185 -4.12 18.74 7.90
CA TYR A 185 -4.82 18.83 9.18
C TYR A 185 -3.95 18.33 10.32
N SER A 186 -4.13 18.86 11.52
CA SER A 186 -3.64 18.22 12.75
C SER A 186 -4.57 17.08 13.13
N VAL A 187 -4.14 16.24 14.07
CA VAL A 187 -4.96 15.17 14.64
C VAL A 187 -5.39 15.56 16.04
N ALA A 188 -6.66 15.34 16.38
CA ALA A 188 -7.20 15.62 17.69
C ALA A 188 -6.38 14.93 18.79
N GLY A 189 -5.94 15.74 19.76
CA GLY A 189 -5.12 15.28 20.88
C GLY A 189 -3.63 15.08 20.58
N LEU A 190 -3.15 15.41 19.37
CA LEU A 190 -1.75 15.30 18.96
C LEU A 190 -1.21 16.66 18.47
N ASP A 191 0.08 16.92 18.68
CA ASP A 191 0.70 18.24 18.48
C ASP A 191 1.81 18.27 17.40
N LYS A 192 2.31 17.10 16.98
CA LYS A 192 3.51 17.00 16.12
C LYS A 192 3.28 16.30 14.79
N ILE A 193 2.11 15.68 14.59
CA ILE A 193 1.78 14.95 13.37
C ILE A 193 0.70 15.65 12.54
N LYS A 194 0.91 15.67 11.23
CA LYS A 194 -0.02 16.21 10.23
C LYS A 194 -0.64 15.07 9.42
N VAL A 195 -1.89 15.23 9.00
CA VAL A 195 -2.58 14.27 8.14
C VAL A 195 -2.60 14.78 6.71
N LEU A 196 -2.17 13.93 5.78
CA LEU A 196 -2.34 14.12 4.34
C LEU A 196 -3.55 13.29 3.89
N LEU A 197 -4.52 13.94 3.28
CA LEU A 197 -5.74 13.30 2.82
C LEU A 197 -5.72 13.06 1.32
N ARG A 198 -5.93 11.82 0.91
CA ARG A 198 -6.11 11.42 -0.49
C ARG A 198 -7.32 12.14 -1.07
N HIS A 199 -7.15 12.74 -2.24
CA HIS A 199 -8.26 13.24 -3.02
C HIS A 199 -8.85 12.09 -3.84
N TYR A 200 -9.70 11.26 -3.22
CA TYR A 200 -10.16 9.99 -3.81
C TYR A 200 -10.79 10.16 -5.20
N LYS A 201 -11.61 11.19 -5.43
CA LYS A 201 -12.26 11.40 -6.74
C LYS A 201 -11.25 11.48 -7.89
N LEU A 202 -10.29 12.40 -7.80
CA LEU A 202 -9.23 12.59 -8.80
C LEU A 202 -8.25 11.42 -8.87
N SER A 203 -8.01 10.77 -7.74
CA SER A 203 -7.18 9.57 -7.70
C SER A 203 -7.85 8.40 -8.45
N ASP A 204 -9.14 8.18 -8.22
CA ASP A 204 -9.95 7.14 -8.86
C ASP A 204 -10.21 7.44 -10.34
N ASP A 205 -10.19 8.71 -10.75
CA ASP A 205 -10.29 9.09 -12.16
C ASP A 205 -9.14 8.51 -12.99
N ILE A 206 -7.94 8.39 -12.40
CA ILE A 206 -6.78 7.72 -13.01
C ILE A 206 -6.79 6.22 -12.69
N GLY A 207 -7.01 5.84 -11.44
CA GLY A 207 -6.85 4.45 -10.98
C GLY A 207 -7.95 3.48 -11.39
N TYR A 208 -9.18 3.98 -11.62
CA TYR A 208 -10.36 3.15 -11.90
C TYR A 208 -11.12 3.59 -13.16
N ARG A 209 -11.36 4.89 -13.34
CA ARG A 209 -12.24 5.39 -14.42
C ARG A 209 -11.52 5.65 -15.75
N PHE A 210 -10.19 5.56 -15.80
CA PHE A 210 -9.40 5.97 -16.97
C PHE A 210 -9.84 5.28 -18.27
N SER A 211 -10.08 3.97 -18.23
CA SER A 211 -10.54 3.18 -19.38
C SER A 211 -12.07 3.02 -19.47
N LEU A 212 -12.84 3.67 -18.58
CA LEU A 212 -14.29 3.52 -18.50
C LEU A 212 -14.99 4.42 -19.54
N LYS A 213 -15.23 3.90 -20.75
CA LYS A 213 -15.82 4.65 -21.87
C LYS A 213 -17.23 5.21 -21.61
N THR A 214 -17.93 4.68 -20.60
CA THR A 214 -19.26 5.14 -20.19
C THR A 214 -19.21 6.31 -19.19
N TRP A 215 -18.03 6.62 -18.63
CA TRP A 215 -17.85 7.78 -17.77
C TRP A 215 -17.96 9.07 -18.59
N ASN A 216 -18.72 10.04 -18.08
CA ASN A 216 -19.04 11.27 -18.80
C ASN A 216 -17.83 12.17 -19.08
N GLU A 217 -16.72 12.01 -18.35
CA GLU A 217 -15.48 12.73 -18.61
C GLU A 217 -14.48 11.94 -19.47
N TRP A 218 -14.82 10.74 -19.92
CA TRP A 218 -13.96 9.96 -20.82
C TRP A 218 -13.87 10.61 -22.21
N PRO A 219 -12.69 10.64 -22.87
CA PRO A 219 -11.40 10.14 -22.38
C PRO A 219 -10.74 11.11 -21.40
N LEU A 220 -9.99 10.57 -20.42
CA LEU A 220 -9.16 11.37 -19.53
C LEU A 220 -7.81 11.66 -20.18
N THR A 221 -7.58 12.92 -20.56
CA THR A 221 -6.32 13.36 -21.16
C THR A 221 -5.44 14.11 -20.16
N ALA A 222 -4.13 14.12 -20.40
CA ALA A 222 -3.17 14.82 -19.54
C ALA A 222 -3.48 16.32 -19.38
N ASP A 223 -3.89 17.00 -20.46
CA ASP A 223 -4.25 18.42 -20.45
C ASP A 223 -5.56 18.67 -19.69
N LYS A 224 -6.52 17.74 -19.78
CA LYS A 224 -7.78 17.80 -19.04
C LYS A 224 -7.52 17.66 -17.55
N TYR A 225 -6.73 16.66 -17.14
CA TYR A 225 -6.42 16.42 -15.75
C TYR A 225 -5.62 17.59 -15.13
N ALA A 226 -4.59 18.09 -15.82
CA ALA A 226 -3.83 19.26 -15.37
C ALA A 226 -4.72 20.52 -15.23
N ARG A 227 -5.67 20.72 -16.15
CA ARG A 227 -6.65 21.81 -16.05
C ARG A 227 -7.53 21.68 -14.81
N TRP A 228 -8.03 20.49 -14.50
CA TRP A 228 -8.82 20.26 -13.28
C TRP A 228 -8.00 20.58 -12.03
N LEU A 229 -6.77 20.07 -11.95
CA LEU A 229 -5.85 20.40 -10.85
C LEU A 229 -5.63 21.91 -10.72
N SER A 230 -5.47 22.63 -11.84
CA SER A 230 -5.23 24.07 -11.84
C SER A 230 -6.40 24.91 -11.29
N GLN A 231 -7.61 24.36 -11.30
CA GLN A 231 -8.84 25.05 -10.88
C GLN A 231 -9.22 24.74 -9.43
N LEU A 232 -8.58 23.75 -8.80
CA LEU A 232 -8.82 23.42 -7.40
C LEU A 232 -8.43 24.59 -6.49
N GLN A 233 -9.20 24.73 -5.42
CA GLN A 233 -8.84 25.58 -4.29
C GLN A 233 -8.17 24.73 -3.23
N GLY A 234 -7.09 25.24 -2.64
CA GLY A 234 -6.36 24.58 -1.57
C GLY A 234 -4.86 24.86 -1.58
N ASP A 235 -4.19 24.36 -0.55
CA ASP A 235 -2.74 24.47 -0.42
C ASP A 235 -2.04 23.27 -1.05
N CYS A 236 -2.67 22.09 -1.02
CA CYS A 236 -2.17 20.87 -1.63
C CYS A 236 -3.28 20.03 -2.29
N VAL A 237 -2.91 19.03 -3.07
CA VAL A 237 -3.80 17.94 -3.49
C VAL A 237 -2.98 16.65 -3.56
N ASN A 238 -3.46 15.60 -2.89
CA ASN A 238 -2.77 14.32 -2.77
C ASN A 238 -3.43 13.30 -3.70
N ILE A 239 -2.72 12.89 -4.74
CA ILE A 239 -3.17 11.92 -5.73
C ILE A 239 -2.51 10.58 -5.39
N PHE A 240 -3.34 9.64 -4.93
CA PHE A 240 -2.89 8.33 -4.44
C PHE A 240 -3.54 7.19 -5.22
N MET A 241 -2.74 6.32 -5.80
CA MET A 241 -3.22 5.12 -6.47
C MET A 241 -2.25 3.95 -6.34
N ASP A 242 -2.73 2.76 -6.63
CA ASP A 242 -1.87 1.60 -6.89
C ASP A 242 -1.01 1.84 -8.13
N TYR A 243 0.24 1.46 -8.09
CA TYR A 243 1.17 1.66 -9.20
C TYR A 243 0.83 0.73 -10.37
N GLU A 244 0.23 -0.41 -10.07
CA GLU A 244 -0.36 -1.37 -11.00
C GLU A 244 -1.44 -0.75 -11.89
N THR A 245 -1.93 0.46 -11.57
CA THR A 245 -2.70 1.32 -12.50
C THR A 245 -2.05 1.39 -13.89
N PHE A 246 -0.72 1.52 -13.95
CA PHE A 246 0.03 1.68 -15.19
C PHE A 246 0.47 0.32 -15.75
N GLY A 247 -0.38 -0.34 -16.54
CA GLY A 247 -0.02 -1.54 -17.31
C GLY A 247 -0.60 -2.86 -16.81
N GLU A 248 -1.24 -2.89 -15.64
CA GLU A 248 -1.98 -4.07 -15.15
C GLU A 248 -3.49 -3.78 -15.00
N HIS A 249 -3.89 -2.72 -14.28
CA HIS A 249 -5.32 -2.34 -14.20
C HIS A 249 -5.80 -1.67 -15.49
N HIS A 250 -4.95 -0.81 -16.07
CA HIS A 250 -5.16 -0.24 -17.40
C HIS A 250 -4.05 -0.73 -18.34
N TRP A 251 -4.43 -1.45 -19.39
CA TRP A 251 -3.51 -1.95 -20.40
C TRP A 251 -2.93 -0.82 -21.26
N GLU A 252 -1.82 -1.09 -21.93
CA GLU A 252 -1.13 -0.10 -22.78
C GLU A 252 -2.03 0.54 -23.84
N ASP A 253 -2.91 -0.24 -24.46
CA ASP A 253 -3.82 0.19 -25.53
C ASP A 253 -4.90 1.18 -25.05
N THR A 254 -5.11 1.31 -23.74
CA THR A 254 -5.95 2.36 -23.16
C THR A 254 -5.33 3.75 -23.26
N GLY A 255 -4.01 3.84 -23.49
CA GLY A 255 -3.26 5.10 -23.52
C GLY A 255 -2.75 5.56 -22.14
N ILE A 256 -2.84 4.72 -21.10
CA ILE A 256 -2.43 5.10 -19.73
C ILE A 256 -0.95 5.50 -19.63
N PHE A 257 -0.07 4.87 -20.41
CA PHE A 257 1.36 5.25 -20.46
C PHE A 257 1.59 6.58 -21.18
N GLU A 258 0.79 6.90 -22.20
CA GLU A 258 0.85 8.21 -22.85
C GLU A 258 0.35 9.30 -21.89
N PHE A 259 -0.71 9.03 -21.13
CA PHE A 259 -1.13 9.92 -20.05
C PHE A 259 0.01 10.16 -19.05
N LEU A 260 0.63 9.09 -18.53
CA LEU A 260 1.74 9.18 -17.58
C LEU A 260 2.91 9.98 -18.14
N LYS A 261 3.23 9.81 -19.42
CA LYS A 261 4.33 10.53 -20.08
C LYS A 261 4.05 12.04 -20.21
N HIS A 262 2.79 12.41 -20.43
CA HIS A 262 2.41 13.79 -20.74
C HIS A 262 1.95 14.62 -19.54
N VAL A 263 1.37 14.00 -18.50
CA VAL A 263 0.73 14.70 -17.36
C VAL A 263 1.67 15.69 -16.66
N TRP A 264 2.95 15.35 -16.50
CA TRP A 264 3.94 16.21 -15.85
C TRP A 264 4.17 17.53 -16.59
N GLY A 265 4.25 17.46 -17.92
CA GLY A 265 4.43 18.64 -18.78
C GLY A 265 3.19 19.53 -18.78
N GLU A 266 2.00 18.92 -18.77
CA GLU A 266 0.72 19.64 -18.72
C GLU A 266 0.52 20.36 -17.38
N ILE A 267 0.90 19.73 -16.25
CA ILE A 267 0.90 20.39 -14.93
C ILE A 267 1.86 21.58 -14.92
N ASN A 268 3.07 21.42 -15.47
CA ASN A 268 4.09 22.48 -15.51
C ASN A 268 3.70 23.72 -16.34
N LYS A 269 2.64 23.66 -17.17
CA LYS A 269 2.10 24.84 -17.85
C LYS A 269 1.43 25.83 -16.89
N TYR A 270 1.04 25.37 -15.71
CA TYR A 270 0.36 26.18 -14.70
C TYR A 270 1.36 26.62 -13.62
N SER A 271 1.83 27.86 -13.69
CA SER A 271 2.89 28.39 -12.82
C SER A 271 2.56 28.41 -11.32
N HIS A 272 1.28 28.28 -10.95
CA HIS A 272 0.82 28.20 -9.56
C HIS A 272 0.73 26.77 -9.02
N LEU A 273 0.99 25.75 -9.85
CA LEU A 273 1.10 24.37 -9.44
C LEU A 273 2.56 23.98 -9.22
N GLU A 274 2.82 23.24 -8.16
CA GLU A 274 4.16 22.75 -7.81
C GLU A 274 4.09 21.26 -7.48
N LEU A 275 4.84 20.42 -8.18
CA LEU A 275 4.94 19.00 -7.83
C LEU A 275 5.80 18.85 -6.59
N ALA A 276 5.29 18.15 -5.58
CA ALA A 276 5.94 18.03 -4.27
C ALA A 276 5.84 16.61 -3.71
N THR A 277 6.82 16.23 -2.90
CA THR A 277 6.77 14.99 -2.13
C THR A 277 5.96 15.17 -0.82
N PRO A 278 5.49 14.08 -0.20
CA PRO A 278 4.82 14.12 1.09
C PRO A 278 5.62 14.81 2.20
N THR A 279 6.93 14.53 2.32
CA THR A 279 7.81 15.19 3.29
C THR A 279 7.92 16.69 3.03
N GLN A 280 7.93 17.11 1.76
CA GLN A 280 7.90 18.54 1.41
C GLN A 280 6.57 19.21 1.78
N LEU A 281 5.44 18.49 1.69
CA LEU A 281 4.15 19.01 2.14
C LEU A 281 4.13 19.21 3.66
N VAL A 282 4.48 18.19 4.45
CA VAL A 282 4.38 18.26 5.91
C VAL A 282 5.35 19.27 6.53
N ASN A 283 6.51 19.49 5.91
CA ASN A 283 7.46 20.51 6.37
C ASN A 283 7.12 21.92 5.85
N GLY A 284 6.42 22.03 4.72
CA GLY A 284 6.18 23.30 4.04
C GLY A 284 4.81 23.93 4.27
N LEU A 285 3.82 23.18 4.74
CA LEU A 285 2.44 23.63 4.90
C LEU A 285 1.98 23.56 6.35
N GLU A 286 1.22 24.57 6.78
CA GLU A 286 0.57 24.58 8.09
C GLU A 286 -0.81 23.92 8.03
N PRO A 287 -1.19 23.13 9.06
CA PRO A 287 -2.53 22.59 9.16
C PRO A 287 -3.62 23.68 9.13
N LYS A 288 -4.73 23.41 8.43
CA LYS A 288 -5.88 24.34 8.34
C LYS A 288 -7.02 24.02 9.31
N GLY A 289 -6.84 22.99 10.12
CA GLY A 289 -7.79 22.57 11.14
C GLY A 289 -7.36 21.23 11.72
N GLU A 290 -8.27 20.63 12.47
CA GLU A 290 -8.03 19.40 13.19
C GLU A 290 -9.01 18.31 12.74
N ILE A 291 -8.51 17.09 12.50
CA ILE A 291 -9.33 15.90 12.26
C ILE A 291 -9.42 15.09 13.55
N ASP A 292 -10.64 14.69 13.90
CA ASP A 292 -10.93 13.74 14.95
C ASP A 292 -11.54 12.47 14.33
N CYS A 293 -10.86 11.34 14.48
CA CYS A 293 -11.24 10.04 13.92
C CYS A 293 -11.05 8.94 15.00
N PRO A 294 -12.03 8.76 15.91
CA PRO A 294 -11.93 7.74 16.95
C PRO A 294 -12.03 6.32 16.38
N GLU A 295 -12.82 6.13 15.31
CA GLU A 295 -12.97 4.86 14.60
C GLU A 295 -11.90 4.70 13.50
N ILE A 296 -11.63 3.46 13.12
CA ILE A 296 -10.65 3.16 12.07
C ILE A 296 -11.34 3.30 10.71
N ILE A 297 -10.74 4.12 9.85
CA ILE A 297 -11.09 4.22 8.43
C ILE A 297 -10.01 3.59 7.56
N SER A 298 -10.35 3.28 6.32
CA SER A 298 -9.41 2.84 5.27
C SER A 298 -9.78 3.47 3.93
N TRP A 299 -8.91 3.31 2.93
CA TRP A 299 -9.24 3.70 1.54
C TRP A 299 -10.05 2.64 0.77
N ALA A 300 -10.24 1.45 1.35
CA ALA A 300 -10.86 0.31 0.67
C ALA A 300 -12.38 0.33 0.80
N ASP A 301 -13.04 -0.20 -0.22
CA ASP A 301 -14.47 -0.40 -0.37
C ASP A 301 -15.34 0.85 -0.10
N MET A 302 -16.61 0.78 -0.45
CA MET A 302 -17.53 1.91 -0.25
C MET A 302 -17.68 2.30 1.23
N GLU A 303 -17.52 1.36 2.15
CA GLU A 303 -17.65 1.60 3.58
C GLU A 303 -16.47 2.40 4.17
N ARG A 304 -15.28 2.38 3.55
CA ARG A 304 -14.08 3.09 4.02
C ARG A 304 -13.70 2.75 5.48
N ASP A 305 -13.79 1.48 5.84
CA ASP A 305 -13.48 0.94 7.17
C ASP A 305 -12.68 -0.38 7.06
N THR A 306 -12.65 -1.20 8.12
CA THR A 306 -11.90 -2.46 8.16
C THR A 306 -12.66 -3.67 7.62
N THR A 307 -13.92 -3.50 7.19
CA THR A 307 -14.79 -4.64 6.81
C THR A 307 -14.33 -5.37 5.54
N ALA A 308 -13.43 -4.78 4.74
CA ALA A 308 -12.76 -5.49 3.64
C ALA A 308 -11.90 -6.67 4.13
N TRP A 309 -11.39 -6.61 5.37
CA TRP A 309 -10.52 -7.62 5.97
C TRP A 309 -11.10 -8.29 7.22
N LEU A 310 -12.09 -7.67 7.87
CA LEU A 310 -12.69 -8.14 9.14
C LEU A 310 -14.23 -8.04 9.10
N GLY A 311 -14.83 -8.25 7.92
CA GLY A 311 -16.26 -8.06 7.68
C GLY A 311 -17.13 -9.32 7.87
N ASN A 312 -16.52 -10.51 7.95
CA ASN A 312 -17.23 -11.77 8.12
C ASN A 312 -16.58 -12.70 9.17
N GLU A 313 -17.28 -13.77 9.55
CA GLU A 313 -16.82 -14.71 10.59
C GLU A 313 -15.54 -15.47 10.20
N MET A 314 -15.33 -15.77 8.91
CA MET A 314 -14.11 -16.44 8.43
C MET A 314 -12.88 -15.55 8.64
N GLN A 315 -12.99 -14.30 8.21
CA GLN A 315 -11.96 -13.28 8.38
C GLN A 315 -11.63 -13.03 9.86
N LEU A 316 -12.66 -12.82 10.68
CA LEU A 316 -12.49 -12.62 12.12
C LEU A 316 -11.85 -13.84 12.78
N SER A 317 -12.30 -15.05 12.46
CA SER A 317 -11.72 -16.29 13.00
C SER A 317 -10.24 -16.42 12.62
N ALA A 318 -9.88 -16.24 11.36
CA ALA A 318 -8.50 -16.33 10.91
C ALA A 318 -7.60 -15.28 11.59
N TRP A 319 -8.09 -14.05 11.73
CA TRP A 319 -7.36 -12.98 12.42
C TRP A 319 -7.12 -13.29 13.90
N GLU A 320 -8.15 -13.77 14.62
CA GLU A 320 -8.01 -14.14 16.03
C GLU A 320 -7.04 -15.31 16.22
N GLU A 321 -7.09 -16.33 15.37
CA GLU A 321 -6.15 -17.45 15.44
C GLU A 321 -4.70 -17.03 15.17
N LEU A 322 -4.47 -16.09 14.25
CA LEU A 322 -3.15 -15.55 13.97
C LEU A 322 -2.59 -14.69 15.13
N LYS A 323 -3.44 -13.93 15.82
CA LYS A 323 -3.05 -13.17 17.01
C LYS A 323 -2.71 -14.09 18.19
N LYS A 324 -3.49 -15.15 18.42
CA LYS A 324 -3.28 -16.08 19.54
C LYS A 324 -1.89 -16.70 19.58
N ILE A 325 -1.27 -16.90 18.42
CA ILE A 325 0.06 -17.52 18.32
C ILE A 325 1.22 -16.53 18.52
N GLU A 326 0.96 -15.22 18.59
CA GLU A 326 2.01 -14.21 18.74
C GLU A 326 2.94 -14.51 19.92
N LYS A 327 2.36 -14.79 21.09
CA LYS A 327 3.13 -15.04 22.31
C LYS A 327 4.10 -16.20 22.12
N ASP A 328 3.61 -17.31 21.59
CA ASP A 328 4.41 -18.54 21.40
C ASP A 328 5.49 -18.33 20.35
N VAL A 329 5.19 -17.59 19.26
CA VAL A 329 6.17 -17.19 18.23
C VAL A 329 7.28 -16.35 18.83
N LYS A 330 6.94 -15.37 19.67
CA LYS A 330 7.91 -14.46 20.32
C LYS A 330 8.74 -15.19 21.38
N GLU A 331 8.14 -16.09 22.15
CA GLU A 331 8.81 -16.92 23.16
C GLU A 331 9.82 -17.88 22.53
N LEU A 332 9.43 -18.52 21.42
CA LEU A 332 10.30 -19.44 20.68
C LEU A 332 11.54 -18.74 20.12
N ASN A 333 11.42 -17.46 19.75
CA ASN A 333 12.49 -16.62 19.20
C ASN A 333 13.23 -17.27 18.01
N ASP A 334 12.49 -18.03 17.20
CA ASP A 334 12.99 -18.68 15.99
C ASP A 334 12.79 -17.76 14.78
N PRO A 335 13.88 -17.36 14.08
CA PRO A 335 13.79 -16.43 12.95
C PRO A 335 12.93 -16.92 11.78
N GLU A 336 12.91 -18.23 11.52
CA GLU A 336 12.10 -18.82 10.45
C GLU A 336 10.62 -18.71 10.78
N ILE A 337 10.23 -19.14 11.98
CA ILE A 337 8.85 -19.08 12.47
C ILE A 337 8.35 -17.64 12.53
N LEU A 338 9.17 -16.73 13.06
CA LEU A 338 8.83 -15.31 13.14
C LEU A 338 8.59 -14.71 11.75
N ARG A 339 9.43 -15.06 10.76
CA ARG A 339 9.28 -14.60 9.38
C ARG A 339 8.01 -15.13 8.74
N VAL A 340 7.69 -16.41 8.94
CA VAL A 340 6.47 -17.03 8.40
C VAL A 340 5.23 -16.40 9.03
N TRP A 341 5.16 -16.30 10.36
CA TRP A 341 4.04 -15.66 11.06
C TRP A 341 3.80 -14.23 10.57
N ARG A 342 4.86 -13.46 10.35
CA ARG A 342 4.76 -12.09 9.81
C ARG A 342 4.25 -12.03 8.38
N HIS A 343 4.66 -12.95 7.51
CA HIS A 343 4.11 -13.04 6.16
C HIS A 343 2.62 -13.39 6.18
N LEU A 344 2.19 -14.29 7.08
CA LEU A 344 0.77 -14.63 7.24
C LEU A 344 -0.07 -13.42 7.71
N GLN A 345 0.52 -12.38 8.31
CA GLN A 345 -0.22 -11.16 8.67
C GLN A 345 -0.52 -10.22 7.50
N ASN A 346 0.01 -10.51 6.31
CA ASN A 346 -0.26 -9.71 5.12
C ASN A 346 -1.78 -9.59 4.88
N SER A 347 -2.24 -8.36 4.60
CA SER A 347 -3.67 -8.04 4.52
C SER A 347 -4.39 -8.80 3.41
N ASP A 348 -3.72 -9.13 2.31
CA ASP A 348 -4.32 -9.81 1.16
C ASP A 348 -4.90 -11.18 1.53
N HIS A 349 -4.29 -11.90 2.48
CA HIS A 349 -4.80 -13.20 2.92
C HIS A 349 -6.21 -13.12 3.51
N LEU A 350 -6.50 -12.07 4.27
CA LEU A 350 -7.85 -11.79 4.77
C LEU A 350 -8.74 -11.19 3.67
N TYR A 351 -8.17 -10.37 2.79
CA TYR A 351 -8.89 -9.78 1.66
C TYR A 351 -9.48 -10.85 0.72
N TYR A 352 -8.74 -11.94 0.48
CA TYR A 352 -9.21 -13.08 -0.32
C TYR A 352 -10.37 -13.86 0.33
N CYS A 353 -10.58 -13.72 1.65
CA CYS A 353 -11.67 -14.35 2.38
C CYS A 353 -12.96 -13.49 2.42
N CYS A 354 -12.97 -12.33 1.77
CA CYS A 354 -14.10 -11.41 1.77
C CYS A 354 -15.31 -11.97 1.00
N THR A 355 -16.51 -11.71 1.52
CA THR A 355 -17.80 -12.18 0.96
C THR A 355 -18.78 -11.02 0.72
N LYS A 356 -18.27 -9.82 0.46
CA LYS A 356 -19.09 -8.61 0.26
C LYS A 356 -19.90 -8.67 -1.05
N SER A 357 -20.76 -7.67 -1.25
CA SER A 357 -21.73 -7.62 -2.36
C SER A 357 -21.08 -7.70 -3.75
N LEU A 358 -21.86 -8.08 -4.77
CA LEU A 358 -21.39 -8.41 -6.13
C LEU A 358 -20.41 -7.39 -6.75
N SER A 359 -20.61 -6.07 -6.57
CA SER A 359 -19.72 -5.07 -7.18
C SER A 359 -18.35 -4.97 -6.52
N ASP A 360 -18.27 -5.16 -5.20
CA ASP A 360 -17.00 -5.21 -4.48
C ASP A 360 -16.35 -6.59 -4.67
N GLN A 361 -17.17 -7.64 -4.74
CA GLN A 361 -16.71 -9.01 -4.96
C GLN A 361 -15.98 -9.18 -6.30
N ASP A 362 -16.36 -8.45 -7.36
CA ASP A 362 -15.63 -8.47 -8.64
C ASP A 362 -14.18 -7.98 -8.49
N VAL A 363 -13.95 -6.97 -7.64
CA VAL A 363 -12.60 -6.48 -7.31
C VAL A 363 -11.85 -7.52 -6.48
N HIS A 364 -12.48 -8.08 -5.44
CA HIS A 364 -11.88 -9.15 -4.62
C HIS A 364 -11.49 -10.38 -5.46
N ASN A 365 -12.37 -10.80 -6.38
CA ASN A 365 -12.14 -11.94 -7.26
C ASN A 365 -11.04 -11.66 -8.29
N TYR A 366 -10.90 -10.42 -8.76
CA TYR A 366 -9.84 -10.05 -9.71
C TYR A 366 -8.43 -10.24 -9.12
N PHE A 367 -8.26 -9.95 -7.82
CA PHE A 367 -6.96 -10.05 -7.15
C PHE A 367 -6.67 -11.40 -6.51
N SER A 368 -7.71 -12.21 -6.24
CA SER A 368 -7.57 -13.53 -5.60
C SER A 368 -7.10 -14.61 -6.59
N HIS A 369 -6.18 -15.46 -6.15
CA HIS A 369 -5.79 -16.68 -6.89
C HIS A 369 -6.61 -17.92 -6.50
N TYR A 370 -7.64 -17.74 -5.68
CA TYR A 370 -8.58 -18.80 -5.27
C TYR A 370 -9.86 -18.74 -6.09
N GLU A 371 -10.55 -19.88 -6.22
CA GLU A 371 -11.83 -19.97 -6.92
C GLU A 371 -12.99 -19.38 -6.10
N SER A 372 -12.83 -19.33 -4.78
CA SER A 372 -13.82 -18.73 -3.87
C SER A 372 -13.19 -18.25 -2.56
N PRO A 373 -13.85 -17.33 -1.83
CA PRO A 373 -13.38 -16.91 -0.50
C PRO A 373 -13.37 -18.03 0.53
N PHE A 374 -14.23 -19.05 0.38
CA PHE A 374 -14.24 -20.23 1.24
C PHE A 374 -12.99 -21.08 1.06
N GLU A 375 -12.53 -21.22 -0.19
CA GLU A 375 -11.32 -21.95 -0.51
C GLU A 375 -10.07 -21.23 0.01
N ALA A 376 -10.03 -19.91 -0.12
CA ALA A 376 -9.00 -19.06 0.47
C ALA A 376 -8.92 -19.25 1.99
N TYR A 377 -10.07 -19.18 2.67
CA TYR A 377 -10.16 -19.37 4.12
C TYR A 377 -9.69 -20.76 4.56
N ILE A 378 -10.16 -21.83 3.92
CA ILE A 378 -9.77 -23.21 4.25
C ILE A 378 -8.25 -23.38 4.11
N ASN A 379 -7.67 -22.91 3.00
CA ASN A 379 -6.24 -23.02 2.78
C ASN A 379 -5.44 -22.24 3.83
N TYR A 380 -5.86 -21.00 4.10
CA TYR A 380 -5.19 -20.13 5.05
C TYR A 380 -5.24 -20.69 6.48
N MET A 381 -6.40 -21.19 6.92
CA MET A 381 -6.55 -21.83 8.23
C MET A 381 -5.74 -23.10 8.36
N ASN A 382 -5.68 -23.95 7.32
CA ASN A 382 -4.84 -25.16 7.38
C ASN A 382 -3.36 -24.82 7.59
N ILE A 383 -2.87 -23.74 6.97
CA ILE A 383 -1.50 -23.26 7.17
C ILE A 383 -1.30 -22.71 8.58
N ILE A 384 -2.25 -21.94 9.12
CA ILE A 384 -2.18 -21.45 10.50
C ILE A 384 -2.16 -22.62 11.51
N GLU A 385 -2.98 -23.65 11.30
CA GLU A 385 -3.01 -24.83 12.17
C GLU A 385 -1.71 -25.65 12.08
N ASP A 386 -1.14 -25.83 10.89
CA ASP A 386 0.17 -26.49 10.76
C ASP A 386 1.27 -25.69 11.47
N LEU A 387 1.28 -24.36 11.32
CA LEU A 387 2.24 -23.49 12.00
C LEU A 387 2.13 -23.61 13.53
N LYS A 388 0.91 -23.69 14.06
CA LYS A 388 0.67 -23.93 15.50
C LYS A 388 1.27 -25.23 15.97
N GLU A 389 1.08 -26.31 15.23
CA GLU A 389 1.64 -27.62 15.58
C GLU A 389 3.17 -27.59 15.51
N GLU A 390 3.75 -26.93 14.51
CA GLU A 390 5.19 -26.74 14.39
C GLU A 390 5.77 -25.95 15.57
N ILE A 391 5.13 -24.85 15.97
CA ILE A 391 5.52 -24.06 17.16
C ILE A 391 5.48 -24.93 18.42
N LYS A 392 4.38 -25.67 18.65
CA LYS A 392 4.26 -26.59 19.80
C LYS A 392 5.35 -27.65 19.80
N ASN A 393 5.69 -28.21 18.65
CA ASN A 393 6.73 -29.23 18.52
C ASN A 393 8.12 -28.66 18.79
N ARG A 394 8.40 -27.42 18.37
CA ARG A 394 9.68 -26.74 18.67
C ARG A 394 9.79 -26.33 20.14
N LEU A 395 8.72 -25.86 20.78
CA LEU A 395 8.71 -25.50 22.20
C LEU A 395 8.85 -26.71 23.15
N ARG A 396 8.50 -27.92 22.69
CA ARG A 396 8.67 -29.16 23.46
C ARG A 396 10.09 -29.73 23.41
N LYS A 397 10.91 -29.30 22.45
CA LYS A 397 12.32 -29.69 22.32
C LYS A 397 13.18 -28.77 23.17
#